data_AF-A0A382Z1J7-F1
#
_entry.id   AF-A0A382Z1J7-F1
#
_cell.length_a   1.000
_cell.length_b   1.000
_cell.length_c   1.000
_cell.angle_alpha   90.00
_cell.angle_beta   90.00
_cell.angle_gamma   90.00
#
_symmetry.space_group_name_H-M   'P 1'
#
loop_
_entity.id
_entity.type
_entity.pdbx_description
1 polymer ?
#
loop_
_entity_poly.entity_id
_entity_poly.type
_entity_poly.pdbx_seq_one_letter_code
_entity_poly.pdbx_strand_id
1 'polypeptide(L)' 'MCGIIGYIGQKEVVPVLIDGLRQLEYRGYDSAGIALVQKGQIEVRRSAGKLVRLEEVIHAHP' A
#
# COMPACT_ATOMS: atom_id res chain seq x y z
N MET A 1 -12.13 4.12 -9.62
CA MET A 1 -12.64 4.77 -8.38
C MET A 1 -11.50 4.76 -7.37
N CYS A 2 -11.30 5.79 -6.56
CA CYS A 2 -10.16 5.81 -5.61
C CYS A 2 -10.57 5.30 -4.22
N GLY A 3 -9.63 4.69 -3.51
CA GLY A 3 -9.77 4.27 -2.11
C GLY A 3 -8.53 4.65 -1.32
N ILE A 4 -8.71 5.07 -0.06
CA ILE A 4 -7.62 5.50 0.82
C ILE A 4 -7.73 4.75 2.14
N ILE A 5 -6.59 4.24 2.61
CA ILE A 5 -6.41 3.70 3.95
C ILE A 5 -5.19 4.39 4.59
N GLY A 6 -5.26 4.64 5.89
CA GLY A 6 -4.13 5.03 6.71
C GLY A 6 -4.08 4.21 7.99
N TYR A 7 -2.89 4.02 8.53
CA TYR A 7 -2.67 3.35 9.81
C TYR A 7 -1.68 4.14 10.66
N ILE A 8 -2.02 4.33 11.95
CA ILE A 8 -1.14 4.88 12.98
C ILE A 8 -1.20 3.92 14.17
N GLY A 9 -0.06 3.40 14.59
CA GLY A 9 0.02 2.48 15.72
C GLY A 9 1.32 1.68 15.73
N GLN A 10 1.35 0.63 16.54
CA GLN A 10 2.56 -0.16 16.82
C GLN A 10 2.69 -1.43 15.96
N LYS A 11 1.68 -1.77 15.15
CA LYS A 11 1.76 -2.93 14.26
C LYS A 11 2.70 -2.63 13.08
N GLU A 12 3.19 -3.70 12.45
CA GLU A 12 3.81 -3.56 11.14
C GLU A 12 2.82 -2.93 10.16
N VAL A 13 3.19 -1.77 9.63
CA VAL A 13 2.30 -0.95 8.79
C VAL A 13 1.96 -1.63 7.47
N VAL A 14 2.95 -2.27 6.83
CA VAL A 14 2.81 -2.76 5.45
C VAL A 14 1.68 -3.79 5.31
N PRO A 15 1.61 -4.87 6.11
CA PRO A 15 0.49 -5.81 6.05
C PRO A 15 -0.87 -5.16 6.27
N VAL A 16 -0.95 -4.22 7.22
CA VAL A 16 -2.21 -3.50 7.54
C VAL A 16 -2.70 -2.68 6.35
N LEU A 17 -1.80 -1.96 5.66
CA LEU A 17 -2.16 -1.19 4.48
C LEU A 17 -2.58 -2.08 3.32
N ILE A 18 -1.86 -3.19 3.08
CA ILE A 18 -2.19 -4.13 2.01
C ILE A 18 -3.54 -4.79 2.23
N ASP A 19 -3.83 -5.27 3.44
CA ASP A 19 -5.12 -5.89 3.75
C ASP A 19 -6.28 -4.91 3.59
N GLY A 20 -6.10 -3.64 3.99
CA GLY A 20 -7.12 -2.63 3.79
C GLY A 20 -7.30 -2.22 2.33
N LEU A 21 -6.22 -2.11 1.54
CA LEU A 21 -6.31 -1.89 0.09
C LEU A 21 -7.04 -3.05 -0.60
N ARG A 22 -6.84 -4.29 -0.15
CA ARG A 22 -7.53 -5.49 -0.64
C ARG A 22 -9.03 -5.42 -0.37
N GLN A 23 -9.44 -4.94 0.81
CA GLN A 23 -10.87 -4.69 1.11
C GLN A 23 -11.49 -3.62 0.22
N LEU A 24 -10.69 -2.73 -0.40
CA LEU A 24 -11.16 -1.69 -1.31
C LEU A 24 -11.08 -2.12 -2.78
N GLU A 25 -10.52 -3.30 -3.10
CA GLU A 25 -10.28 -3.74 -4.49
C GLU A 25 -11.55 -3.87 -5.32
N TYR A 26 -12.68 -4.20 -4.67
CA TYR A 26 -13.99 -4.28 -5.33
C TYR A 26 -14.43 -2.97 -6.03
N ARG A 27 -13.86 -1.82 -5.64
CA ARG A 27 -14.16 -0.51 -6.26
C ARG A 27 -13.48 -0.32 -7.62
N GLY A 28 -12.47 -1.12 -7.94
CA GLY A 28 -11.69 -1.02 -9.16
C GLY A 28 -10.75 0.19 -9.19
N TYR A 29 -9.45 -0.09 -9.33
CA TYR A 29 -8.40 0.91 -9.49
C TYR A 29 -7.34 0.44 -10.50
N ASP A 30 -6.78 1.40 -11.22
CA ASP A 30 -5.79 1.15 -12.28
C ASP A 30 -4.35 1.21 -11.76
N SER A 31 -4.18 1.55 -10.47
CA SER A 31 -2.89 1.61 -9.78
C SER A 31 -3.10 1.57 -8.27
N ALA A 32 -2.04 1.25 -7.53
CA ALA A 32 -2.01 1.28 -6.08
C ALA A 32 -0.65 1.81 -5.58
N GLY A 33 -0.63 2.36 -4.37
CA GLY A 33 0.61 2.77 -3.72
C GLY A 33 0.45 2.94 -2.22
N ILE A 34 1.57 2.87 -1.52
CA ILE A 34 1.69 3.14 -0.09
C ILE A 34 2.82 4.14 0.16
N ALA A 35 2.66 4.92 1.22
CA ALA A 35 3.68 5.81 1.73
C ALA A 35 3.89 5.53 3.22
N LEU A 36 5.15 5.42 3.62
CA LEU A 36 5.57 5.08 4.98
C LEU A 36 6.46 6.21 5.50
N VAL A 37 6.33 6.55 6.78
CA VAL A 37 7.29 7.43 7.44
C VAL A 37 8.30 6.56 8.18
N GLN A 38 9.55 6.55 7.72
CA GLN A 38 10.66 5.86 8.36
C GLN A 38 11.79 6.83 8.63
N LYS A 39 12.28 6.89 9.89
CA LYS A 39 13.42 7.75 10.29
C LYS A 39 13.26 9.22 9.88
N GLY A 40 12.02 9.74 9.91
CA GLY A 40 11.70 11.11 9.52
C GLY A 40 11.66 11.36 8.00
N GLN A 41 11.81 10.31 7.18
CA GLN A 41 11.70 10.38 5.73
C GLN A 41 10.45 9.64 5.25
N ILE A 42 9.90 10.09 4.12
CA ILE A 42 8.77 9.43 3.47
C ILE A 42 9.30 8.49 2.41
N GLU A 43 9.05 7.20 2.58
CA GLU A 43 9.28 6.20 1.56
C GLU A 43 7.99 5.87 0.83
N VAL A 44 8.03 5.92 -0.49
CA VAL A 44 6.87 5.64 -1.34
C VAL A 44 7.14 4.40 -2.18
N ARG A 45 6.14 3.53 -2.26
CA ARG A 45 6.09 2.40 -3.21
C ARG A 45 4.77 2.48 -3.98
N ARG A 46 4.84 2.38 -5.30
CA ARG A 46 3.68 2.48 -6.19
C ARG A 46 3.83 1.53 -7.36
N SER A 47 2.70 1.03 -7.85
CA SER A 47 2.67 0.18 -9.03
C SER A 47 1.41 0.44 -9.85
N ALA A 48 1.56 0.36 -11.17
CA ALA A 48 0.44 0.42 -12.10
C ALA A 48 -0.17 -0.98 -12.29
N GLY A 49 -1.49 -1.06 -12.32
CA GLY A 49 -2.26 -2.29 -12.34
C GLY A 49 -2.83 -2.67 -10.97
N LYS A 50 -3.18 -3.95 -10.83
CA LYS A 50 -3.84 -4.49 -9.63
C LYS A 50 -2.92 -4.51 -8.41
N LEU A 51 -3.52 -4.66 -7.23
CA LEU A 51 -2.83 -4.66 -5.93
C LEU A 51 -1.67 -5.65 -5.88
N VAL A 52 -1.80 -6.82 -6.51
CA VAL A 52 -0.74 -7.85 -6.58
C VAL A 52 0.60 -7.31 -7.09
N ARG A 53 0.60 -6.35 -8.04
CA ARG A 53 1.84 -5.75 -8.53
C ARG A 53 2.49 -4.80 -7.52
N LEU A 54 1.70 -4.20 -6.64
CA LEU A 54 2.26 -3.42 -5.54
C LEU A 54 2.89 -4.36 -4.50
N GLU A 55 2.26 -5.50 -4.21
CA GLU A 55 2.83 -6.53 -3.32
C GLU A 55 4.17 -7.04 -3.86
N GLU A 56 4.26 -7.33 -5.16
CA GLU A 56 5.53 -7.70 -5.82
C GLU A 56 6.63 -6.63 -5.66
N VAL A 57 6.28 -5.35 -5.86
CA VAL A 57 7.23 -4.23 -5.71
C VAL A 57 7.74 -4.13 -4.27
N ILE A 58 6.86 -4.33 -3.29
CA ILE A 58 7.21 -4.33 -1.86
C ILE A 58 8.11 -5.51 -1.53
N HIS A 59 7.79 -6.72 -2.01
CA HIS A 59 8.63 -7.90 -1.77
C HIS A 59 10.03 -7.78 -2.39
N ALA A 60 10.15 -7.13 -3.54
CA ALA A 60 11.45 -6.87 -4.17
C ALA A 60 12.26 -5.78 -3.44
N HIS A 61 11.59 -4.84 -2.77
CA HIS A 61 12.20 -3.69 -2.08
C HIS A 61 11.50 -3.43 -0.72
N PRO A 62 11.75 -4.31 0.28
CA PRO A 62 11.05 -4.28 1.57
C PRO A 62 11.29 -3.01 2.39
#